data_AF-A0A6N7GZY2-F1
#
_entry.id   AF-A0A6N7GZY2-F1
#
_cell.length_a   1.000
_cell.length_b   1.000
_cell.length_c   1.000
_cell.angle_alpha   90.00
_cell.angle_beta   90.00
_cell.angle_gamma   90.00
#
_symmetry.space_group_name_H-M   'P 1'
#
loop_
_entity.id
_entity.type
_entity.pdbx_description
1 polymer ?
#
loop_
_entity_poly.entity_id
_entity_poly.type
_entity_poly.pdbx_seq_one_letter_code
_entity_poly.pdbx_strand_id
1 'polypeptide(L)'
;MALPLRAEDDNAAEIIQELENALGRNDAALRRAVPKAAAIAPAVVDLVEKAANGVYLLPKQQNLLYWGVHILAVGRHTELCQPLLRLAQSEDHEYLDALLGDSITETLKRVFISVFDGNSESLLTAAANRDAESYVRWGVLCAIARLTFDGVIPRSTTFSLLTRFERESLADAGDPAWEGWQEAVFYLGFEELHEKVRQAWNDGRIPEGISDRDYWERQMAIVRALAPGDPGIFNSERFTPITDPVEPLRWVQTDVEIAARQKSASEGPLGPDPASEVALDKRDESWLAGFLDSRHVPASAMSLEEVDGYFCAIAICPNVVSPDEYIPNLWNLSPETRASPNYDSEAQAEYVDTLITRHMSAITQRLEAGYPHQPAIGSRYDSNRGLEW
;
A
#
# COMPACT_ATOMS: atom_id res chain seq x y z
N MET A 1 38.09 -22.25 20.76
CA MET A 1 37.08 -23.21 20.28
C MET A 1 35.73 -22.54 20.45
N ALA A 2 35.24 -21.87 19.39
CA ALA A 2 33.99 -21.12 19.45
C ALA A 2 32.82 -22.11 19.36
N LEU A 3 31.89 -22.02 20.32
CA LEU A 3 30.62 -22.72 20.26
C LEU A 3 29.85 -22.26 19.01
N PRO A 4 29.27 -23.17 18.21
CA PRO A 4 28.38 -22.76 17.14
C PRO A 4 27.12 -22.15 17.78
N LEU A 5 26.84 -20.89 17.45
CA LEU A 5 25.50 -20.32 17.61
C LEU A 5 24.55 -21.29 16.89
N ARG A 6 23.63 -21.91 17.64
CA ARG A 6 22.52 -22.64 17.06
C ARG A 6 21.80 -21.65 16.15
N ALA A 7 21.82 -21.91 14.84
CA ALA A 7 20.74 -21.42 14.00
C ALA A 7 19.50 -22.12 14.54
N GLU A 8 18.71 -21.40 15.34
CA GLU A 8 17.35 -21.84 15.67
C GLU A 8 16.65 -22.02 14.31
N ASP A 9 16.25 -23.26 14.05
CA ASP A 9 15.64 -23.68 12.80
C ASP A 9 14.17 -23.26 12.84
N ASP A 10 13.93 -21.94 12.91
CA ASP A 10 12.59 -21.38 13.08
C ASP A 10 11.70 -21.91 11.97
N ASN A 11 10.54 -22.45 12.37
CA ASN A 11 9.56 -22.95 11.41
C ASN A 11 8.85 -21.75 10.74
N ALA A 12 8.33 -21.93 9.53
CA ALA A 12 7.64 -20.89 8.78
C ALA A 12 6.53 -20.18 9.60
N ALA A 13 5.88 -20.89 10.51
CA ALA A 13 4.87 -20.33 11.42
C ALA A 13 5.45 -19.28 12.39
N GLU A 14 6.64 -19.49 12.94
CA GLU A 14 7.28 -18.54 13.86
C GLU A 14 7.72 -17.29 13.10
N ILE A 15 8.24 -17.46 11.89
CA ILE A 15 8.60 -16.33 11.01
C ILE A 15 7.35 -15.54 10.60
N ILE A 16 6.25 -16.21 10.25
CA ILE A 16 4.98 -15.54 9.96
C ILE A 16 4.54 -14.70 11.16
N GLN A 17 4.55 -15.28 12.36
CA GLN A 17 4.18 -14.56 13.57
C GLN A 17 5.11 -13.36 13.83
N GLU A 18 6.42 -13.48 13.59
CA GLU A 18 7.35 -12.36 13.71
C GLU A 18 7.01 -11.23 12.72
N LEU A 19 6.73 -11.56 11.46
CA LEU A 19 6.37 -10.59 10.42
C LEU A 19 5.00 -9.93 10.66
N GLU A 20 4.01 -10.69 11.13
CA GLU A 20 2.68 -10.18 11.51
C GLU A 20 2.76 -9.12 12.61
N ASN A 21 3.67 -9.28 13.56
CA ASN A 21 3.80 -8.40 14.73
C ASN A 21 4.88 -7.32 14.56
N ALA A 22 5.54 -7.24 13.40
CA ALA A 22 6.57 -6.24 13.15
C ALA A 22 6.00 -4.81 13.24
N LEU A 23 6.77 -3.90 13.84
CA LEU A 23 6.41 -2.47 13.94
C LEU A 23 6.83 -1.68 12.70
N GLY A 24 7.80 -2.21 11.96
CA GLY A 24 8.50 -1.70 10.80
C GLY A 24 9.41 -2.79 10.26
N ARG A 25 10.50 -2.40 9.61
CA ARG A 25 11.38 -3.34 8.90
C ARG A 25 12.23 -4.16 9.86
N ASN A 26 12.01 -5.48 9.86
CA ASN A 26 12.86 -6.45 10.57
C ASN A 26 13.80 -7.18 9.59
N ASP A 27 15.00 -6.65 9.49
CA ASP A 27 16.10 -7.13 8.65
C ASP A 27 16.46 -8.62 8.86
N ALA A 28 16.36 -9.12 10.09
CA ALA A 28 16.69 -10.50 10.41
C ALA A 28 15.55 -11.45 10.01
N ALA A 29 14.31 -11.10 10.36
CA ALA A 29 13.11 -11.86 9.99
C ALA A 29 13.00 -12.01 8.47
N LEU A 30 13.15 -10.91 7.72
CA LEU A 30 13.08 -10.89 6.26
C LEU A 30 14.11 -11.84 5.62
N ARG A 31 15.35 -11.85 6.11
CA ARG A 31 16.40 -12.75 5.60
C ARG A 31 16.15 -14.21 5.97
N ARG A 32 15.60 -14.49 7.15
CA ARG A 32 15.21 -15.85 7.57
C ARG A 32 13.99 -16.38 6.80
N ALA A 33 13.11 -15.49 6.35
CA ALA A 33 11.91 -15.85 5.60
C ALA A 33 12.20 -16.34 4.19
N VAL A 34 13.20 -15.79 3.50
CA VAL A 34 13.55 -16.16 2.11
C VAL A 34 13.75 -17.67 1.89
N PRO A 35 14.58 -18.39 2.66
CA PRO A 35 14.74 -19.84 2.47
C PRO A 35 13.47 -20.65 2.81
N LYS A 36 12.47 -20.03 3.44
CA LYS A 36 11.17 -20.64 3.78
C LYS A 36 10.03 -20.07 2.92
N ALA A 37 10.31 -19.30 1.86
CA ALA A 37 9.31 -18.61 1.06
C ALA A 37 8.20 -19.54 0.54
N ALA A 38 8.55 -20.75 0.09
CA ALA A 38 7.56 -21.73 -0.37
C ALA A 38 6.57 -22.17 0.71
N ALA A 39 6.98 -22.23 1.98
CA ALA A 39 6.10 -22.56 3.09
C ALA A 39 5.25 -21.36 3.55
N ILE A 40 5.73 -20.13 3.31
CA ILE A 40 5.05 -18.87 3.66
C ILE A 40 4.05 -18.47 2.56
N ALA A 41 4.31 -18.84 1.30
CA ALA A 41 3.56 -18.42 0.13
C ALA A 41 2.04 -18.61 0.24
N PRO A 42 1.51 -19.75 0.72
CA PRO A 42 0.06 -19.94 0.82
C PRO A 42 -0.62 -18.89 1.71
N ALA A 43 0.00 -18.52 2.83
CA ALA A 43 -0.56 -17.53 3.75
C ALA A 43 -0.56 -16.13 3.13
N VAL A 44 0.53 -15.74 2.47
CA VAL A 44 0.65 -14.42 1.81
C VAL A 44 -0.30 -14.31 0.64
N VAL A 45 -0.39 -15.35 -0.21
CA VAL A 45 -1.29 -15.37 -1.36
C VAL A 45 -2.75 -15.31 -0.92
N ASP A 46 -3.16 -16.06 0.10
CA ASP A 46 -4.53 -15.98 0.66
C ASP A 46 -4.89 -14.56 1.12
N LEU A 47 -3.96 -13.86 1.77
CA LEU A 47 -4.18 -12.47 2.19
C LEU A 47 -4.28 -11.50 1.02
N VAL A 48 -3.43 -11.66 0.00
CA VAL A 48 -3.51 -10.84 -1.23
C VAL A 48 -4.83 -11.11 -1.96
N GLU A 49 -5.30 -12.36 -2.01
CA GLU A 49 -6.60 -12.69 -2.60
C GLU A 49 -7.78 -12.12 -1.81
N LYS A 50 -7.74 -12.19 -0.47
CA LYS A 50 -8.73 -11.54 0.39
C LYS A 50 -8.79 -10.04 0.16
N ALA A 51 -7.64 -9.37 0.16
CA ALA A 51 -7.56 -7.94 -0.13
C ALA A 51 -8.06 -7.61 -1.54
N ALA A 52 -7.72 -8.41 -2.55
CA ALA A 52 -8.20 -8.23 -3.92
C ALA A 52 -9.73 -8.41 -4.06
N ASN A 53 -10.33 -9.26 -3.22
CA ASN A 53 -11.78 -9.40 -3.10
C ASN A 53 -12.41 -8.29 -2.23
N GLY A 54 -11.57 -7.35 -1.75
CA GLY A 54 -11.86 -6.21 -0.88
C GLY A 54 -12.42 -6.63 0.48
N VAL A 55 -11.76 -7.60 1.10
CA VAL A 55 -11.81 -7.81 2.55
C VAL A 55 -10.86 -6.80 3.20
N TYR A 56 -11.34 -6.05 4.20
CA TYR A 56 -10.50 -5.14 4.98
C TYR A 56 -9.65 -5.91 6.00
N LEU A 57 -8.43 -6.27 5.62
CA LEU A 57 -7.51 -7.06 6.44
C LEU A 57 -7.21 -6.45 7.81
N LEU A 58 -7.10 -7.30 8.84
CA LEU A 58 -6.58 -6.93 10.17
C LEU A 58 -5.12 -6.46 10.10
N PRO A 59 -4.63 -5.63 11.03
CA PRO A 59 -3.27 -5.07 10.95
C PRO A 59 -2.16 -6.12 10.84
N LYS A 60 -2.29 -7.24 11.57
CA LYS A 60 -1.34 -8.36 11.49
C LYS A 60 -1.30 -8.98 10.09
N GLN A 61 -2.46 -9.08 9.45
CA GLN A 61 -2.58 -9.58 8.08
C GLN A 61 -2.01 -8.56 7.08
N GLN A 62 -2.26 -7.26 7.27
CA GLN A 62 -1.66 -6.20 6.44
C GLN A 62 -0.13 -6.26 6.51
N ASN A 63 0.43 -6.41 7.71
CA ASN A 63 1.86 -6.59 7.91
C ASN A 63 2.41 -7.82 7.17
N LEU A 64 1.77 -8.99 7.33
CA LEU A 64 2.22 -10.21 6.66
C LEU A 64 2.13 -10.08 5.14
N LEU A 65 1.08 -9.46 4.61
CA LEU A 65 0.95 -9.15 3.19
C LEU A 65 2.13 -8.27 2.72
N TYR A 66 2.36 -7.14 3.39
CA TYR A 66 3.37 -6.16 2.99
C TYR A 66 4.80 -6.75 2.95
N TRP A 67 5.21 -7.47 3.99
CA TRP A 67 6.52 -8.12 4.01
C TRP A 67 6.56 -9.36 3.10
N GLY A 68 5.48 -10.12 3.09
CA GLY A 68 5.34 -11.37 2.34
C GLY A 68 5.52 -11.19 0.84
N VAL A 69 4.94 -10.16 0.24
CA VAL A 69 5.07 -9.93 -1.22
C VAL A 69 6.53 -9.76 -1.65
N HIS A 70 7.36 -9.11 -0.82
CA HIS A 70 8.79 -8.94 -1.07
C HIS A 70 9.58 -10.24 -0.89
N ILE A 71 9.23 -11.05 0.11
CA ILE A 71 9.83 -12.37 0.33
C ILE A 71 9.52 -13.30 -0.85
N LEU A 72 8.27 -13.33 -1.31
CA LEU A 72 7.83 -14.13 -2.46
C LEU A 72 8.48 -13.65 -3.76
N ALA A 73 8.69 -12.34 -3.91
CA ALA A 73 9.44 -11.79 -5.05
C ALA A 73 10.89 -12.30 -5.10
N VAL A 74 11.60 -12.31 -3.95
CA VAL A 74 12.96 -12.89 -3.89
C VAL A 74 12.94 -14.37 -4.25
N GLY A 75 11.96 -15.12 -3.76
CA GLY A 75 11.78 -16.55 -4.02
C GLY A 75 11.24 -16.91 -5.41
N ARG A 76 10.89 -15.92 -6.25
CA ARG A 76 10.29 -16.11 -7.59
C ARG A 76 8.99 -16.92 -7.56
N HIS A 77 8.16 -16.72 -6.53
CA HIS A 77 6.86 -17.38 -6.38
C HIS A 77 5.83 -16.76 -7.32
N THR A 78 5.67 -17.34 -8.52
CA THR A 78 4.83 -16.78 -9.59
C THR A 78 3.34 -16.87 -9.31
N GLU A 79 2.92 -17.74 -8.38
CA GLU A 79 1.56 -17.83 -7.87
C GLU A 79 1.04 -16.50 -7.27
N LEU A 80 1.95 -15.58 -6.88
CA LEU A 80 1.59 -14.25 -6.41
C LEU A 80 1.11 -13.29 -7.52
N CYS A 81 1.52 -13.51 -8.78
CA CYS A 81 1.37 -12.52 -9.85
C CYS A 81 -0.08 -12.10 -10.08
N GLN A 82 -0.97 -13.07 -10.32
CA GLN A 82 -2.38 -12.78 -10.63
C GLN A 82 -3.15 -12.20 -9.43
N PRO A 83 -3.04 -12.75 -8.20
CA PRO A 83 -3.62 -12.12 -7.01
C PRO A 83 -3.18 -10.67 -6.83
N LEU A 84 -1.87 -10.40 -6.96
CA LEU A 84 -1.33 -9.06 -6.79
C LEU A 84 -1.79 -8.10 -7.91
N LEU A 85 -1.88 -8.57 -9.16
CA LEU A 85 -2.43 -7.77 -10.26
C LEU A 85 -3.91 -7.44 -10.07
N ARG A 86 -4.70 -8.35 -9.47
CA ARG A 86 -6.10 -8.06 -9.14
C ARG A 86 -6.19 -7.01 -8.04
N LEU A 87 -5.38 -7.15 -6.97
CA LEU A 87 -5.32 -6.15 -5.89
C LEU A 87 -4.91 -4.77 -6.41
N ALA A 88 -3.88 -4.71 -7.25
CA ALA A 88 -3.36 -3.46 -7.80
C ALA A 88 -4.33 -2.77 -8.78
N GLN A 89 -5.33 -3.49 -9.30
CA GLN A 89 -6.41 -2.96 -10.14
C GLN A 89 -7.71 -2.71 -9.36
N SER A 90 -7.68 -2.79 -8.03
CA SER A 90 -8.87 -2.48 -7.23
C SER A 90 -9.29 -1.02 -7.39
N GLU A 91 -10.60 -0.76 -7.34
CA GLU A 91 -11.18 0.59 -7.38
C GLU A 91 -10.97 1.35 -6.05
N ASP A 92 -10.64 0.62 -4.98
CA ASP A 92 -10.37 1.18 -3.66
C ASP A 92 -8.90 1.59 -3.54
N HIS A 93 -8.55 2.70 -4.20
CA HIS A 93 -7.17 3.20 -4.24
C HIS A 93 -6.66 3.61 -2.86
N GLU A 94 -7.55 4.05 -1.97
CA GLU A 94 -7.20 4.39 -0.59
C GLU A 94 -6.82 3.17 0.22
N TYR A 95 -7.55 2.06 0.07
CA TYR A 95 -7.20 0.83 0.74
C TYR A 95 -5.91 0.21 0.16
N LEU A 96 -5.70 0.34 -1.15
CA LEU A 96 -4.44 -0.05 -1.78
C LEU A 96 -3.25 0.75 -1.23
N ASP A 97 -3.41 2.07 -1.08
CA ASP A 97 -2.44 2.97 -0.45
C ASP A 97 -2.19 2.59 1.02
N ALA A 98 -3.24 2.25 1.78
CA ALA A 98 -3.07 1.79 3.16
C ALA A 98 -2.27 0.48 3.27
N LEU A 99 -2.38 -0.41 2.29
CA LEU A 99 -1.67 -1.70 2.27
C LEU A 99 -0.22 -1.59 1.80
N LEU A 100 0.05 -0.79 0.77
CA LEU A 100 1.35 -0.77 0.08
C LEU A 100 2.07 0.58 0.21
N GLY A 101 1.34 1.68 0.38
CA GLY A 101 1.86 3.04 0.48
C GLY A 101 2.89 3.34 -0.60
N ASP A 102 4.00 3.96 -0.19
CA ASP A 102 5.12 4.29 -1.08
C ASP A 102 5.73 3.07 -1.81
N SER A 103 5.46 1.82 -1.37
CA SER A 103 5.89 0.64 -2.14
C SER A 103 5.23 0.54 -3.51
N ILE A 104 4.07 1.19 -3.74
CA ILE A 104 3.44 1.28 -5.07
C ILE A 104 4.43 1.86 -6.08
N THR A 105 5.10 2.96 -5.74
CA THR A 105 6.08 3.62 -6.62
C THR A 105 7.48 3.04 -6.45
N GLU A 106 7.89 2.69 -5.23
CA GLU A 106 9.26 2.27 -4.94
C GLU A 106 9.56 0.85 -5.42
N THR A 107 8.70 -0.13 -5.10
CA THR A 107 9.05 -1.56 -5.21
C THR A 107 8.12 -2.39 -6.09
N LEU A 108 6.86 -2.00 -6.27
CA LEU A 108 5.83 -2.84 -6.90
C LEU A 108 6.21 -3.31 -8.32
N LYS A 109 6.79 -2.42 -9.14
CA LYS A 109 7.35 -2.77 -10.47
C LYS A 109 8.35 -3.92 -10.41
N ARG A 110 9.23 -3.92 -9.40
CA ARG A 110 10.24 -4.97 -9.19
C ARG A 110 9.61 -6.26 -8.67
N VAL A 111 8.56 -6.15 -7.85
CA VAL A 111 7.76 -7.32 -7.45
C VAL A 111 7.14 -7.98 -8.67
N PHE A 112 6.47 -7.24 -9.55
CA PHE A 112 5.88 -7.80 -10.77
C PHE A 112 6.92 -8.43 -11.71
N ILE A 113 8.07 -7.78 -11.92
CA ILE A 113 9.18 -8.39 -12.68
C ILE A 113 9.61 -9.73 -12.05
N SER A 114 9.64 -9.79 -10.72
CA SER A 114 10.14 -10.93 -9.96
C SER A 114 9.21 -12.14 -9.94
N VAL A 115 7.90 -11.89 -9.88
CA VAL A 115 6.87 -12.95 -9.77
C VAL A 115 6.13 -13.20 -11.08
N PHE A 116 6.58 -12.62 -12.19
CA PHE A 116 5.89 -12.77 -13.46
C PHE A 116 5.68 -14.23 -13.84
N ASP A 117 4.42 -14.60 -14.09
CA ASP A 117 3.98 -15.98 -14.31
C ASP A 117 3.99 -16.40 -15.80
N GLY A 118 4.41 -15.51 -16.69
CA GLY A 118 4.38 -15.71 -18.14
C GLY A 118 3.11 -15.18 -18.82
N ASN A 119 2.07 -14.80 -18.07
CA ASN A 119 0.84 -14.26 -18.64
C ASN A 119 0.98 -12.76 -18.93
N SER A 120 1.56 -12.45 -20.10
CA SER A 120 1.71 -11.06 -20.54
C SER A 120 0.38 -10.35 -20.72
N GLU A 121 -0.70 -11.05 -21.10
CA GLU A 121 -2.01 -10.43 -21.34
C GLU A 121 -2.59 -9.76 -20.10
N SER A 122 -2.41 -10.35 -18.91
CA SER A 122 -2.83 -9.73 -17.64
C SER A 122 -2.08 -8.42 -17.37
N LEU A 123 -0.76 -8.36 -17.62
CA LEU A 123 0.00 -7.12 -17.44
C LEU A 123 -0.43 -6.03 -18.44
N LEU A 124 -0.58 -6.41 -19.72
CA LEU A 124 -1.01 -5.46 -20.76
C LEU A 124 -2.41 -4.90 -20.48
N THR A 125 -3.31 -5.75 -19.96
CA THR A 125 -4.65 -5.34 -19.52
C THR A 125 -4.59 -4.39 -18.35
N ALA A 126 -3.77 -4.68 -17.33
CA ALA A 126 -3.59 -3.80 -16.18
C ALA A 126 -3.01 -2.43 -16.57
N ALA A 127 -2.01 -2.39 -17.45
CA ALA A 127 -1.45 -1.12 -17.95
C ALA A 127 -2.49 -0.26 -18.70
N ALA A 128 -3.43 -0.90 -19.39
CA ALA A 128 -4.47 -0.26 -20.17
C ALA A 128 -5.75 0.06 -19.38
N ASN A 129 -5.88 -0.41 -18.14
CA ASN A 129 -7.04 -0.18 -17.30
C ASN A 129 -7.05 1.25 -16.78
N ARG A 130 -7.99 2.07 -17.27
CA ARG A 130 -8.11 3.49 -16.89
C ARG A 130 -8.59 3.70 -15.45
N ASP A 131 -9.25 2.71 -14.87
CA ASP A 131 -9.84 2.79 -13.53
C ASP A 131 -8.84 2.35 -12.44
N ALA A 132 -7.71 1.77 -12.84
CA ALA A 132 -6.63 1.39 -11.92
C ALA A 132 -5.83 2.63 -11.48
N GLU A 133 -5.26 2.55 -10.28
CA GLU A 133 -4.42 3.60 -9.73
C GLU A 133 -3.25 3.93 -10.69
N SER A 134 -3.02 5.23 -10.90
CA SER A 134 -2.11 5.75 -11.92
C SER A 134 -0.64 5.33 -11.75
N TYR A 135 -0.11 5.32 -10.52
CA TYR A 135 1.25 4.88 -10.23
C TYR A 135 1.41 3.36 -10.33
N VAL A 136 0.37 2.57 -10.06
CA VAL A 136 0.35 1.14 -10.39
C VAL A 136 0.54 0.96 -11.90
N ARG A 137 -0.20 1.70 -12.71
CA ARG A 137 -0.12 1.60 -14.17
C ARG A 137 1.26 2.02 -14.70
N TRP A 138 1.84 3.08 -14.15
CA TRP A 138 3.24 3.45 -14.37
C TRP A 138 4.17 2.25 -14.07
N GLY A 139 4.09 1.68 -12.86
CA GLY A 139 4.94 0.57 -12.44
C GLY A 139 4.77 -0.69 -13.28
N VAL A 140 3.55 -1.00 -13.73
CA VAL A 140 3.25 -2.12 -14.64
C VAL A 140 3.86 -1.86 -16.02
N LEU A 141 3.81 -0.64 -16.55
CA LEU A 141 4.47 -0.28 -17.81
C LEU A 141 6.00 -0.43 -17.72
N CYS A 142 6.62 -0.01 -16.61
CA CYS A 142 8.05 -0.23 -16.35
C CYS A 142 8.39 -1.74 -16.30
N ALA A 143 7.53 -2.54 -15.64
CA ALA A 143 7.70 -3.99 -15.56
C ALA A 143 7.57 -4.66 -16.95
N ILE A 144 6.58 -4.26 -17.76
CA ILE A 144 6.42 -4.70 -19.15
C ILE A 144 7.67 -4.34 -19.96
N ALA A 145 8.18 -3.12 -19.82
CA ALA A 145 9.39 -2.68 -20.52
C ALA A 145 10.58 -3.57 -20.17
N ARG A 146 10.79 -3.86 -18.88
CA ARG A 146 11.86 -4.77 -18.45
C ARG A 146 11.69 -6.19 -18.99
N LEU A 147 10.50 -6.77 -18.84
CA LEU A 147 10.22 -8.13 -19.33
C LEU A 147 10.32 -8.23 -20.86
N THR A 148 10.04 -7.14 -21.57
CA THR A 148 10.26 -7.05 -23.03
C THR A 148 11.74 -7.02 -23.38
N PHE A 149 12.52 -6.23 -22.63
CA PHE A 149 13.96 -6.16 -22.79
C PHE A 149 14.63 -7.52 -22.54
N ASP A 150 14.20 -8.24 -21.51
CA ASP A 150 14.68 -9.59 -21.19
C ASP A 150 14.20 -10.67 -22.20
N GLY A 151 13.37 -10.29 -23.19
CA GLY A 151 12.85 -11.18 -24.22
C GLY A 151 11.71 -12.10 -23.77
N VAL A 152 11.18 -11.89 -22.56
CA VAL A 152 10.06 -12.66 -22.00
C VAL A 152 8.75 -12.24 -22.66
N ILE A 153 8.52 -10.93 -22.80
CA ILE A 153 7.39 -10.38 -23.57
C ILE A 153 7.88 -10.07 -24.99
N PRO A 154 7.19 -10.53 -26.05
CA PRO A 154 7.59 -10.20 -27.41
C PRO A 154 7.58 -8.69 -27.65
N ARG A 155 8.67 -8.16 -28.20
CA ARG A 155 8.82 -6.72 -28.51
C ARG A 155 7.65 -6.15 -29.33
N SER A 156 7.11 -6.92 -30.29
CA SER A 156 5.95 -6.52 -31.10
C SER A 156 4.67 -6.38 -30.29
N THR A 157 4.49 -7.19 -29.25
CA THR A 157 3.35 -7.11 -28.33
C THR A 157 3.38 -5.80 -27.56
N THR A 158 4.53 -5.46 -26.98
CA THR A 158 4.71 -4.20 -26.24
C THR A 158 4.59 -2.99 -27.15
N PHE A 159 5.16 -3.03 -28.36
CA PHE A 159 4.98 -1.98 -29.36
C PHE A 159 3.49 -1.74 -29.69
N SER A 160 2.72 -2.83 -29.82
CA SER A 160 1.27 -2.76 -30.09
C SER A 160 0.51 -2.13 -28.93
N LEU A 161 0.85 -2.48 -27.68
CA LEU A 161 0.28 -1.83 -26.48
C LEU A 161 0.58 -0.34 -26.48
N LEU A 162 1.85 0.07 -26.61
CA LEU A 162 2.24 1.49 -26.53
C LEU A 162 1.63 2.31 -27.67
N THR A 163 1.54 1.75 -28.87
CA THR A 163 0.86 2.40 -30.01
C THR A 163 -0.64 2.57 -29.74
N ARG A 164 -1.30 1.54 -29.18
CA ARG A 164 -2.71 1.62 -28.81
C ARG A 164 -2.94 2.62 -27.68
N PHE A 165 -2.09 2.60 -26.65
CA PHE A 165 -2.15 3.50 -25.50
C PHE A 165 -2.15 4.96 -25.94
N GLU A 166 -1.25 5.30 -26.87
CA GLU A 166 -1.17 6.65 -27.43
C GLU A 166 -2.39 6.99 -28.29
N ARG A 167 -2.75 6.12 -29.24
CA ARG A 167 -3.82 6.35 -30.21
C ARG A 167 -5.19 6.50 -29.56
N GLU A 168 -5.49 5.66 -28.57
CA GLU A 168 -6.78 5.62 -27.87
C GLU A 168 -6.79 6.51 -26.62
N SER A 169 -5.67 7.18 -26.31
CA SER A 169 -5.50 8.02 -25.13
C SER A 169 -5.94 7.32 -23.84
N LEU A 170 -5.29 6.20 -23.53
CA LEU A 170 -5.68 5.34 -22.40
C LEU A 170 -5.33 5.92 -21.02
N ALA A 171 -4.99 7.20 -20.91
CA ALA A 171 -4.78 7.91 -19.65
C ALA A 171 -5.14 9.39 -19.83
N ASP A 172 -5.58 10.04 -18.77
CA ASP A 172 -5.86 11.47 -18.79
C ASP A 172 -4.57 12.30 -18.79
N ALA A 173 -4.65 13.59 -19.14
CA ALA A 173 -3.47 14.44 -19.16
C ALA A 173 -2.89 14.62 -17.75
N GLY A 174 -1.59 14.42 -17.60
CA GLY A 174 -0.90 14.45 -16.30
C GLY A 174 -0.99 13.17 -15.48
N ASP A 175 -1.65 12.12 -16.01
CA ASP A 175 -1.68 10.80 -15.38
C ASP A 175 -0.26 10.15 -15.42
N PRO A 176 0.29 9.72 -14.27
CA PRO A 176 1.58 8.99 -14.20
C PRO A 176 1.75 7.84 -15.19
N ALA A 177 0.67 7.21 -15.67
CA ALA A 177 0.75 6.17 -16.69
C ALA A 177 1.36 6.67 -18.01
N TRP A 178 1.25 7.98 -18.33
CA TRP A 178 1.94 8.55 -19.48
C TRP A 178 3.47 8.60 -19.30
N GLU A 179 3.95 8.81 -18.08
CA GLU A 179 5.39 8.74 -17.77
C GLU A 179 5.90 7.30 -17.96
N GLY A 180 5.13 6.32 -17.49
CA GLY A 180 5.49 4.90 -17.66
C GLY A 180 5.46 4.47 -19.13
N TRP A 181 4.54 5.03 -19.92
CA TRP A 181 4.48 4.84 -21.37
C TRP A 181 5.72 5.40 -22.06
N GLN A 182 6.11 6.62 -21.70
CA GLN A 182 7.32 7.28 -22.20
C GLN A 182 8.59 6.50 -21.85
N GLU A 183 8.74 6.08 -20.60
CA GLU A 183 9.86 5.27 -20.14
C GLU A 183 9.97 3.97 -20.94
N ALA A 184 8.83 3.29 -21.16
CA ALA A 184 8.80 2.08 -21.97
C ALA A 184 9.22 2.34 -23.42
N VAL A 185 8.78 3.45 -24.02
CA VAL A 185 9.23 3.87 -25.37
C VAL A 185 10.74 4.07 -25.41
N PHE A 186 11.28 4.81 -24.45
CA PHE A 186 12.70 5.17 -24.43
C PHE A 186 13.61 4.00 -24.08
N TYR A 187 13.33 3.27 -23.02
CA TYR A 187 14.20 2.17 -22.57
C TYR A 187 14.17 0.98 -23.52
N LEU A 188 13.11 0.83 -24.31
CA LEU A 188 13.08 -0.14 -25.40
C LEU A 188 13.63 0.42 -26.71
N GLY A 189 13.84 1.73 -26.84
CA GLY A 189 14.32 2.36 -28.07
C GLY A 189 13.34 2.22 -29.24
N PHE A 190 12.05 2.46 -29.00
CA PHE A 190 11.02 2.48 -30.05
C PHE A 190 11.03 3.81 -30.79
N GLU A 191 11.91 3.92 -31.79
CA GLU A 191 12.13 5.17 -32.52
C GLU A 191 10.88 5.70 -33.22
N GLU A 192 10.00 4.80 -33.65
CA GLU A 192 8.75 5.11 -34.31
C GLU A 192 7.77 5.88 -33.41
N LEU A 193 7.92 5.78 -32.09
CA LEU A 193 7.08 6.45 -31.10
C LEU A 193 7.70 7.73 -30.54
N HIS A 194 8.95 8.05 -30.85
CA HIS A 194 9.63 9.24 -30.30
C HIS A 194 8.91 10.55 -30.65
N GLU A 195 8.43 10.69 -31.89
CA GLU A 195 7.67 11.88 -32.28
C GLU A 195 6.33 11.98 -31.56
N LYS A 196 5.75 10.83 -31.19
CA LYS A 196 4.54 10.78 -30.38
C LYS A 196 4.79 11.24 -28.95
N VAL A 197 5.95 10.91 -28.38
CA VAL A 197 6.36 11.44 -27.05
C VAL A 197 6.47 12.96 -27.11
N ARG A 198 7.15 13.52 -28.13
CA ARG A 198 7.25 14.98 -28.30
C ARG A 198 5.89 15.65 -28.47
N GLN A 199 4.96 15.00 -29.18
CA GLN A 199 3.58 15.48 -29.28
C GLN A 199 2.90 15.49 -27.91
N ALA A 200 3.04 14.43 -27.11
CA ALA A 200 2.49 14.34 -25.76
C ALA A 200 3.04 15.42 -24.80
N TRP A 201 4.29 15.84 -24.97
CA TRP A 201 4.84 17.00 -24.25
C TRP A 201 4.22 18.33 -24.71
N ASN A 202 3.98 18.49 -26.01
CA ASN A 202 3.52 19.76 -26.59
C ASN A 202 2.02 20.00 -26.38
N ASP A 203 1.23 18.94 -26.35
CA ASP A 203 -0.21 19.00 -26.06
C ASP A 203 -0.55 18.89 -24.57
N GLY A 204 0.46 18.70 -23.71
CA GLY A 204 0.32 18.72 -22.25
C GLY A 204 -0.15 17.41 -21.63
N ARG A 205 -0.21 16.31 -22.39
CA ARG A 205 -0.48 14.96 -21.84
C ARG A 205 0.58 14.52 -20.84
N ILE A 206 1.84 14.84 -21.12
CA ILE A 206 2.98 14.66 -20.22
C ILE A 206 3.45 16.06 -19.79
N PRO A 207 3.11 16.53 -18.58
CA PRO A 207 3.43 17.87 -18.12
C PRO A 207 4.91 17.96 -17.69
N GLU A 208 5.79 18.04 -18.68
CA GLU A 208 7.24 18.17 -18.47
C GLU A 208 7.74 19.59 -18.70
N GLY A 209 8.58 20.04 -17.75
CA GLY A 209 9.37 21.26 -17.91
C GLY A 209 10.46 21.09 -18.95
N ILE A 210 11.06 22.20 -19.39
CA ILE A 210 12.14 22.19 -20.40
C ILE A 210 13.32 21.31 -19.95
N SER A 211 13.67 21.35 -18.66
CA SER A 211 14.77 20.55 -18.09
C SER A 211 14.50 19.04 -18.16
N ASP A 212 13.25 18.62 -18.03
CA ASP A 212 12.84 17.21 -18.03
C ASP A 212 12.90 16.67 -19.47
N ARG A 213 12.41 17.44 -20.44
CA ARG A 213 12.54 17.10 -21.88
C ARG A 213 14.00 16.94 -22.30
N ASP A 214 14.86 17.87 -21.87
CA ASP A 214 16.30 17.79 -22.11
C ASP A 214 16.94 16.55 -21.45
N TYR A 215 16.45 16.13 -20.28
CA TYR A 215 16.87 14.90 -19.65
C TYR A 215 16.49 13.68 -20.50
N TRP A 216 15.26 13.62 -21.01
CA TRP A 216 14.81 12.49 -21.84
C TRP A 216 15.53 12.38 -23.17
N GLU A 217 15.75 13.50 -23.87
CA GLU A 217 16.54 13.50 -25.10
C GLU A 217 17.99 13.02 -24.85
N ARG A 218 18.57 13.32 -23.68
CA ARG A 218 19.86 12.74 -23.26
C ARG A 218 19.76 11.24 -23.00
N GLN A 219 18.71 10.77 -22.32
CA GLN A 219 18.51 9.34 -22.08
C GLN A 219 18.36 8.57 -23.40
N MET A 220 17.65 9.11 -24.38
CA MET A 220 17.54 8.53 -25.72
C MET A 220 18.91 8.36 -26.38
N ALA A 221 19.76 9.38 -26.29
CA ALA A 221 21.12 9.30 -26.83
C ALA A 221 21.96 8.22 -26.14
N ILE A 222 21.80 8.06 -24.82
CA ILE A 222 22.45 6.99 -24.05
C ILE A 222 21.96 5.62 -24.52
N VAL A 223 20.64 5.39 -24.56
CA VAL A 223 20.06 4.10 -24.98
C VAL A 223 20.52 3.70 -26.37
N ARG A 224 20.59 4.64 -27.32
CA ARG A 224 21.10 4.39 -28.68
C ARG A 224 22.58 4.02 -28.72
N ALA A 225 23.37 4.52 -27.78
CA ALA A 225 24.80 4.26 -27.70
C ALA A 225 25.14 2.97 -26.94
N LEU A 226 24.21 2.45 -26.13
CA LEU A 226 24.36 1.17 -25.43
C LEU A 226 24.45 0.02 -26.45
N ALA A 227 25.23 -1.00 -26.09
CA ALA A 227 25.27 -2.22 -26.89
C ALA A 227 23.88 -2.88 -26.88
N PRO A 228 23.43 -3.49 -28.00
CA PRO A 228 22.18 -4.25 -28.01
C PRO A 228 22.16 -5.29 -26.88
N GLY A 229 21.12 -5.25 -26.04
CA GLY A 229 20.99 -6.13 -24.88
C GLY A 229 21.78 -5.70 -23.64
N ASP A 230 22.35 -4.49 -23.59
CA ASP A 230 22.93 -3.92 -22.38
C ASP A 230 21.83 -3.43 -21.40
N PRO A 231 21.71 -4.01 -20.19
CA PRO A 231 20.67 -3.66 -19.23
C PRO A 231 21.00 -2.41 -18.40
N GLY A 232 22.09 -1.70 -18.70
CA GLY A 232 22.64 -0.64 -17.87
C GLY A 232 21.61 0.39 -17.40
N ILE A 233 20.69 0.81 -18.28
CA ILE A 233 19.65 1.78 -17.91
C ILE A 233 18.56 1.19 -17.02
N PHE A 234 18.12 -0.04 -17.29
CA PHE A 234 17.18 -0.73 -16.39
C PHE A 234 17.80 -0.96 -15.01
N ASN A 235 19.12 -1.11 -14.92
CA ASN A 235 19.82 -1.25 -13.64
C ASN A 235 19.92 0.09 -12.89
N SER A 236 20.17 1.22 -13.58
CA SER A 236 20.22 2.54 -12.93
C SER A 236 18.85 2.95 -12.38
N GLU A 237 17.79 2.66 -13.12
CA GLU A 237 16.40 2.94 -12.73
C GLU A 237 15.81 1.86 -11.80
N ARG A 238 16.61 0.85 -11.42
CA ARG A 238 16.21 -0.27 -10.55
C ARG A 238 15.00 -1.05 -11.07
N PHE A 239 14.82 -1.15 -12.38
CA PHE A 239 13.84 -2.02 -13.02
C PHE A 239 14.42 -3.43 -13.12
N THR A 240 14.80 -3.99 -11.98
CA THR A 240 15.45 -5.30 -11.87
C THR A 240 14.66 -6.19 -10.92
N PRO A 241 14.68 -7.51 -11.14
CA PRO A 241 14.13 -8.46 -10.18
C PRO A 241 14.71 -8.23 -8.77
N ILE A 242 13.88 -8.39 -7.74
CA ILE A 242 14.33 -8.33 -6.35
C ILE A 242 15.19 -9.56 -6.06
N THR A 243 16.38 -9.36 -5.51
CA THR A 243 17.32 -10.44 -5.16
C THR A 243 17.74 -10.43 -3.69
N ASP A 244 17.43 -9.35 -2.98
CA ASP A 244 17.68 -9.20 -1.55
C ASP A 244 16.38 -8.68 -0.91
N PRO A 245 15.92 -9.27 0.21
CA PRO A 245 14.62 -8.92 0.80
C PRO A 245 14.65 -7.58 1.57
N VAL A 246 15.82 -6.99 1.79
CA VAL A 246 16.02 -5.79 2.60
C VAL A 246 16.34 -4.56 1.75
N GLU A 247 17.15 -4.74 0.69
CA GLU A 247 17.56 -3.69 -0.26
C GLU A 247 16.40 -2.83 -0.80
N PRO A 248 15.30 -3.39 -1.34
CA PRO A 248 14.19 -2.59 -1.86
C PRO A 248 13.48 -1.75 -0.78
N LEU A 249 13.62 -2.14 0.49
CA LEU A 249 12.90 -1.56 1.63
C LEU A 249 13.82 -0.72 2.52
N ARG A 250 15.02 -0.33 2.06
CA ARG A 250 15.98 0.45 2.88
C ARG A 250 15.49 1.83 3.32
N TRP A 251 14.49 2.37 2.62
CA TRP A 251 13.84 3.62 2.98
C TRP A 251 12.80 3.44 4.11
N VAL A 252 12.35 2.20 4.38
CA VAL A 252 11.40 1.90 5.45
C VAL A 252 12.12 1.85 6.80
N GLN A 253 11.56 2.55 7.79
CA GLN A 253 12.07 2.57 9.15
C GLN A 253 12.10 1.16 9.75
N THR A 254 13.14 0.87 10.51
CA THR A 254 13.28 -0.39 11.25
C THR A 254 12.42 -0.40 12.52
N ASP A 255 12.10 -1.59 13.02
CA ASP A 255 11.41 -1.76 14.31
C ASP A 255 12.09 -0.98 15.44
N VAL A 256 13.43 -1.01 15.45
CA VAL A 256 14.26 -0.35 16.46
C VAL A 256 14.13 1.17 16.38
N GLU A 257 14.12 1.74 15.17
CA GLU A 257 13.96 3.18 14.94
C GLU A 257 12.56 3.65 15.34
N ILE A 258 11.52 2.88 15.00
CA ILE A 258 10.13 3.19 15.36
C ILE A 258 9.96 3.14 16.89
N ALA A 259 10.44 2.08 17.54
CA ALA A 259 10.37 1.94 18.99
C ALA A 259 11.12 3.07 19.72
N ALA A 260 12.29 3.46 19.22
CA ALA A 260 13.05 4.60 19.77
C ALA A 260 12.27 5.92 19.64
N ARG A 261 11.65 6.16 18.48
CA ARG A 261 10.84 7.37 18.23
C ARG A 261 9.60 7.43 19.13
N GLN A 262 8.88 6.32 19.28
CA GLN A 262 7.71 6.23 20.15
C GLN A 262 8.08 6.53 21.60
N LYS A 263 9.21 6.00 22.09
CA LYS A 263 9.72 6.30 23.42
C LYS A 263 9.98 7.79 23.62
N SER A 264 10.64 8.45 22.65
CA SER A 264 10.90 9.89 22.72
C SER A 264 9.63 10.75 22.69
N ALA A 265 8.57 10.33 21.99
CA ALA A 265 7.32 11.07 21.94
C ALA A 265 6.58 11.09 23.30
N SER A 266 6.76 10.05 24.11
CA SER A 266 6.12 9.92 25.43
C SER A 266 6.65 10.91 26.50
N GLU A 267 7.77 11.60 26.23
CA GLU A 267 8.44 12.52 27.16
C GLU A 267 8.13 14.01 26.89
N GLY A 268 7.03 14.33 26.20
CA GLY A 268 6.66 15.68 25.76
C GLY A 268 6.42 16.73 26.86
N PRO A 269 6.29 18.03 26.48
CA PRO A 269 6.24 19.17 27.42
C PRO A 269 5.01 19.21 28.33
N LEU A 270 3.98 18.42 28.03
CA LEU A 270 2.76 18.28 28.83
C LEU A 270 2.89 17.20 29.92
N GLY A 271 4.04 16.54 30.03
CA GLY A 271 4.18 15.33 30.84
C GLY A 271 3.55 14.10 30.17
N PRO A 272 3.63 12.93 30.82
CA PRO A 272 3.10 11.70 30.25
C PRO A 272 1.59 11.80 30.08
N ASP A 273 1.10 11.37 28.92
CA ASP A 273 -0.33 11.25 28.65
C ASP A 273 -0.95 10.26 29.65
N PRO A 274 -1.94 10.67 30.46
CA PRO A 274 -2.58 9.78 31.44
C PRO A 274 -3.25 8.57 30.79
N ALA A 275 -3.59 8.67 29.50
CA ALA A 275 -4.21 7.60 28.73
C ALA A 275 -3.21 6.77 27.91
N SER A 276 -1.89 6.93 28.09
CA SER A 276 -0.87 6.33 27.20
C SER A 276 -1.00 4.82 27.01
N GLU A 277 -1.46 4.09 28.04
CA GLU A 277 -1.64 2.63 28.00
C GLU A 277 -2.84 2.18 27.16
N VAL A 278 -3.87 3.02 27.05
CA VAL A 278 -5.11 2.69 26.34
C VAL A 278 -5.25 3.44 25.02
N ALA A 279 -4.55 4.55 24.86
CA ALA A 279 -4.56 5.38 23.66
C ALA A 279 -4.22 4.52 22.42
N LEU A 280 -4.89 4.81 21.31
CA LEU A 280 -4.57 4.20 20.03
C LEU A 280 -3.21 4.71 19.57
N ASP A 281 -2.38 3.81 19.06
CA ASP A 281 -1.20 4.23 18.30
C ASP A 281 -1.63 4.72 16.90
N LYS A 282 -0.71 5.33 16.15
CA LYS A 282 -1.03 5.86 14.82
C LYS A 282 -1.49 4.80 13.82
N ARG A 283 -1.12 3.54 14.01
CA ARG A 283 -1.52 2.44 13.11
C ARG A 283 -2.94 1.99 13.44
N ASP A 284 -3.24 1.80 14.73
CA ASP A 284 -4.59 1.49 15.21
C ASP A 284 -5.58 2.60 14.81
N GLU A 285 -5.19 3.87 14.96
CA GLU A 285 -5.98 5.05 14.56
C GLU A 285 -6.24 5.06 13.04
N SER A 286 -5.19 4.88 12.23
CA SER A 286 -5.32 4.89 10.76
C SER A 286 -6.14 3.70 10.25
N TRP A 287 -5.97 2.53 10.87
CA TRP A 287 -6.74 1.33 10.53
C TRP A 287 -8.22 1.52 10.88
N LEU A 288 -8.54 2.06 12.06
CA LEU A 288 -9.92 2.31 12.45
C LEU A 288 -10.57 3.34 11.52
N ALA A 289 -9.87 4.44 11.23
CA ALA A 289 -10.36 5.45 10.28
C ALA A 289 -10.69 4.83 8.92
N GLY A 290 -9.75 4.09 8.32
CA GLY A 290 -9.99 3.44 7.04
C GLY A 290 -11.07 2.37 7.08
N PHE A 291 -11.25 1.66 8.21
CA PHE A 291 -12.36 0.72 8.36
C PHE A 291 -13.72 1.43 8.40
N LEU A 292 -13.85 2.52 9.17
CA LEU A 292 -15.05 3.37 9.21
C LEU A 292 -15.35 3.99 7.83
N ASP A 293 -14.30 4.22 7.04
CA ASP A 293 -14.42 4.74 5.68
C ASP A 293 -14.65 3.67 4.60
N SER A 294 -14.52 2.40 4.97
CA SER A 294 -14.70 1.30 4.03
C SER A 294 -16.17 0.97 3.75
N ARG A 295 -16.41 0.26 2.65
CA ARG A 295 -17.71 -0.33 2.29
C ARG A 295 -18.25 -1.36 3.28
N HIS A 296 -17.45 -1.78 4.25
CA HIS A 296 -17.87 -2.72 5.30
C HIS A 296 -18.73 -2.05 6.35
N VAL A 297 -18.71 -0.73 6.42
CA VAL A 297 -19.49 0.07 7.36
C VAL A 297 -20.60 0.78 6.59
N PRO A 298 -21.82 0.95 7.17
CA PRO A 298 -22.88 1.72 6.51
C PRO A 298 -22.39 3.12 6.14
N ALA A 299 -22.78 3.61 4.96
CA ALA A 299 -22.39 4.96 4.50
C ALA A 299 -22.87 6.10 5.43
N SER A 300 -23.84 5.80 6.29
CA SER A 300 -24.38 6.71 7.30
C SER A 300 -23.58 6.73 8.60
N ALA A 301 -22.62 5.82 8.79
CA ALA A 301 -21.83 5.73 10.00
C ALA A 301 -20.89 6.93 10.16
N MET A 302 -20.54 7.21 11.41
CA MET A 302 -19.60 8.25 11.78
C MET A 302 -18.19 7.87 11.29
N SER A 303 -17.51 8.84 10.66
CA SER A 303 -16.07 8.84 10.47
C SER A 303 -15.33 8.88 11.81
N LEU A 304 -14.02 8.58 11.82
CA LEU A 304 -13.25 8.63 13.08
C LEU A 304 -13.29 10.02 13.74
N GLU A 305 -13.30 11.10 12.95
CA GLU A 305 -13.40 12.47 13.47
C GLU A 305 -14.75 12.74 14.15
N GLU A 306 -15.84 12.25 13.57
CA GLU A 306 -17.17 12.33 14.18
C GLU A 306 -17.28 11.46 15.44
N VAL A 307 -16.71 10.25 15.42
CA VAL A 307 -16.63 9.37 16.60
C VAL A 307 -15.86 10.06 17.73
N ASP A 308 -14.72 10.68 17.44
CA ASP A 308 -13.88 11.40 18.41
C ASP A 308 -14.65 12.57 19.06
N GLY A 309 -15.34 13.38 18.24
CA GLY A 309 -16.20 14.47 18.73
C GLY A 309 -17.40 13.98 19.54
N TYR A 310 -18.07 12.92 19.09
CA TYR A 310 -19.18 12.30 19.78
C TYR A 310 -18.77 11.73 21.14
N PHE A 311 -17.62 11.06 21.20
CA PHE A 311 -17.04 10.56 22.45
C PHE A 311 -16.62 11.68 23.40
N CYS A 312 -16.08 12.78 22.90
CA CYS A 312 -15.85 13.97 23.72
C CYS A 312 -17.16 14.50 24.35
N ALA A 313 -18.25 14.55 23.57
CA ALA A 313 -19.55 14.99 24.07
C ALA A 313 -20.11 14.05 25.15
N ILE A 314 -19.95 12.73 24.98
CA ILE A 314 -20.32 11.74 26.00
C ILE A 314 -19.46 11.87 27.25
N ALA A 315 -18.14 12.03 27.10
CA ALA A 315 -17.21 12.08 28.23
C ALA A 315 -17.42 13.31 29.12
N ILE A 316 -17.89 14.43 28.58
CA ILE A 316 -18.26 15.63 29.36
C ILE A 316 -19.72 15.63 29.84
N CYS A 317 -20.52 14.63 29.44
CA CYS A 317 -21.92 14.53 29.84
C CYS A 317 -22.01 14.32 31.36
N PRO A 318 -22.89 15.05 32.07
CA PRO A 318 -23.05 14.88 33.52
C PRO A 318 -23.67 13.53 33.90
N ASN A 319 -24.26 12.80 32.94
CA ASN A 319 -24.88 11.50 33.16
C ASN A 319 -24.05 10.40 32.48
N VAL A 320 -23.94 9.25 33.15
CA VAL A 320 -23.30 8.06 32.57
C VAL A 320 -24.18 7.51 31.44
N VAL A 321 -23.62 7.44 30.23
CA VAL A 321 -24.25 6.84 29.05
C VAL A 321 -23.68 5.43 28.87
N SER A 322 -24.56 4.43 28.74
CA SER A 322 -24.12 3.03 28.56
C SER A 322 -23.56 2.79 27.15
N PRO A 323 -22.56 1.90 26.96
CA PRO A 323 -22.15 1.44 25.64
C PRO A 323 -23.29 0.95 24.75
N ASP A 324 -24.27 0.25 25.32
CA ASP A 324 -25.46 -0.22 24.60
C ASP A 324 -26.32 0.92 24.03
N GLU A 325 -26.19 2.14 24.58
CA GLU A 325 -26.91 3.33 24.13
C GLU A 325 -26.12 4.10 23.07
N TYR A 326 -24.80 4.26 23.25
CA TYR A 326 -24.01 5.09 22.34
C TYR A 326 -23.37 4.34 21.16
N ILE A 327 -23.02 3.05 21.29
CA ILE A 327 -22.39 2.28 20.21
C ILE A 327 -23.30 2.20 18.97
N PRO A 328 -24.61 1.94 19.10
CA PRO A 328 -25.51 1.92 17.93
C PRO A 328 -25.49 3.22 17.11
N ASN A 329 -25.26 4.37 17.77
CA ASN A 329 -25.24 5.68 17.12
C ASN A 329 -23.99 5.88 16.26
N LEU A 330 -22.87 5.21 16.56
CA LEU A 330 -21.65 5.27 15.74
C LEU A 330 -21.92 4.78 14.31
N TRP A 331 -22.78 3.78 14.20
CA TRP A 331 -23.19 3.18 12.93
C TRP A 331 -24.40 3.87 12.30
N ASN A 332 -24.92 4.91 12.97
CA ASN A 332 -26.15 5.61 12.64
C ASN A 332 -27.33 4.64 12.43
N LEU A 333 -27.46 3.68 13.36
CA LEU A 333 -28.59 2.77 13.39
C LEU A 333 -29.85 3.57 13.75
N SER A 334 -30.64 3.96 12.75
CA SER A 334 -32.02 4.35 13.03
C SER A 334 -32.76 3.14 13.63
N PRO A 335 -33.79 3.32 14.47
CA PRO A 335 -34.62 2.22 14.96
C PRO A 335 -35.19 1.32 13.84
N GLU A 336 -35.22 1.83 12.61
CA GLU A 336 -35.76 1.17 11.42
C GLU A 336 -34.67 0.52 10.54
N THR A 337 -33.41 0.96 10.65
CA THR A 337 -32.28 0.47 9.85
C THR A 337 -31.31 -0.33 10.72
N ARG A 338 -31.34 -1.66 10.61
CA ARG A 338 -30.38 -2.59 11.26
C ARG A 338 -29.08 -2.77 10.47
N ALA A 339 -28.55 -1.71 9.86
CA ALA A 339 -27.31 -1.84 9.10
C ALA A 339 -26.12 -1.83 10.06
N SER A 340 -25.70 -3.01 10.53
CA SER A 340 -24.46 -3.17 11.30
C SER A 340 -23.26 -3.30 10.37
N PRO A 341 -22.02 -3.04 10.86
CA PRO A 341 -20.82 -3.35 10.08
C PRO A 341 -20.79 -4.81 9.62
N ASN A 342 -20.35 -5.01 8.38
CA ASN A 342 -20.15 -6.32 7.78
C ASN A 342 -18.70 -6.78 7.99
N TYR A 343 -18.50 -7.48 9.11
CA TYR A 343 -17.19 -8.04 9.47
C TYR A 343 -16.86 -9.30 8.66
N ASP A 344 -15.60 -9.43 8.27
CA ASP A 344 -15.06 -10.64 7.64
C ASP A 344 -14.97 -11.83 8.62
N SER A 345 -14.73 -11.54 9.90
CA SER A 345 -14.59 -12.56 10.94
C SER A 345 -14.93 -12.02 12.34
N GLU A 346 -15.16 -12.93 13.29
CA GLU A 346 -15.34 -12.60 14.71
C GLU A 346 -14.14 -11.84 15.29
N ALA A 347 -12.92 -12.23 14.90
CA ALA A 347 -11.69 -11.53 15.30
C ALA A 347 -11.65 -10.07 14.82
N GLN A 348 -12.23 -9.77 13.66
CA GLN A 348 -12.32 -8.39 13.17
C GLN A 348 -13.34 -7.57 13.98
N ALA A 349 -14.49 -8.17 14.31
CA ALA A 349 -15.48 -7.53 15.17
C ALA A 349 -14.90 -7.21 16.56
N GLU A 350 -14.23 -8.19 17.19
CA GLU A 350 -13.57 -8.01 18.48
C GLU A 350 -12.48 -6.93 18.43
N TYR A 351 -11.74 -6.84 17.33
CA TYR A 351 -10.70 -5.84 17.15
C TYR A 351 -11.30 -4.42 17.04
N VAL A 352 -12.36 -4.26 16.24
CA VAL A 352 -13.08 -2.97 16.12
C VAL A 352 -13.65 -2.53 17.48
N ASP A 353 -14.34 -3.43 18.19
CA ASP A 353 -14.87 -3.15 19.53
C ASP A 353 -13.76 -2.75 20.52
N THR A 354 -12.61 -3.42 20.43
CA THR A 354 -11.44 -3.09 21.24
C THR A 354 -10.93 -1.68 20.95
N LEU A 355 -10.80 -1.30 19.66
CA LEU A 355 -10.32 0.04 19.28
C LEU A 355 -11.30 1.14 19.70
N ILE A 356 -12.59 0.94 19.47
CA ILE A 356 -13.64 1.89 19.87
C ILE A 356 -13.63 2.10 21.39
N THR A 357 -13.59 1.00 22.17
CA THR A 357 -13.56 1.05 23.63
C THR A 357 -12.31 1.75 24.16
N ARG A 358 -11.15 1.44 23.58
CA ARG A 358 -9.87 2.08 23.90
C ARG A 358 -9.90 3.58 23.60
N HIS A 359 -10.45 3.98 22.47
CA HIS A 359 -10.55 5.38 22.08
C HIS A 359 -11.43 6.19 23.06
N MET A 360 -12.63 5.69 23.39
CA MET A 360 -13.50 6.31 24.40
C MET A 360 -12.82 6.38 25.78
N SER A 361 -12.14 5.30 26.19
CA SER A 361 -11.42 5.25 27.47
C SER A 361 -10.29 6.27 27.52
N ALA A 362 -9.55 6.44 26.42
CA ALA A 362 -8.46 7.40 26.34
C ALA A 362 -8.95 8.84 26.41
N ILE A 363 -10.05 9.17 25.72
CA ILE A 363 -10.69 10.50 25.79
C ILE A 363 -11.13 10.78 27.23
N THR A 364 -11.84 9.84 27.84
CA THR A 364 -12.35 9.99 29.22
C THR A 364 -11.21 10.23 30.21
N GLN A 365 -10.16 9.40 30.20
CA GLN A 365 -9.02 9.55 31.11
C GLN A 365 -8.29 10.88 30.96
N ARG A 366 -8.12 11.37 29.72
CA ARG A 366 -7.49 12.67 29.47
C ARG A 366 -8.34 13.81 30.02
N LEU A 367 -9.64 13.82 29.73
CA LEU A 367 -10.55 14.87 30.19
C LEU A 367 -10.71 14.89 31.72
N GLU A 368 -10.83 13.73 32.37
CA GLU A 368 -10.89 13.61 33.83
C GLU A 368 -9.61 14.13 34.51
N ALA A 369 -8.46 13.90 33.89
CA ALA A 369 -7.16 14.40 34.38
C ALA A 369 -6.92 15.89 34.06
N GLY A 370 -7.84 16.56 33.35
CA GLY A 370 -7.63 17.91 32.83
C GLY A 370 -6.51 18.00 31.79
N TYR A 371 -6.16 16.87 31.18
CA TYR A 371 -5.17 16.77 30.11
C TYR A 371 -5.80 17.12 28.76
N PRO A 372 -5.14 17.90 27.90
CA PRO A 372 -5.70 18.26 26.60
C PRO A 372 -5.85 17.01 25.72
N HIS A 373 -7.05 16.78 25.22
CA HIS A 373 -7.28 15.78 24.19
C HIS A 373 -7.02 16.41 22.82
N GLN A 374 -6.12 15.79 22.05
CA GLN A 374 -5.90 16.17 20.65
C GLN A 374 -6.96 15.46 19.79
N PRO A 375 -7.82 16.21 19.07
CA PRO A 375 -8.87 15.59 18.26
C PRO A 375 -8.28 14.75 17.14
N ALA A 376 -8.91 13.60 16.88
CA ALA A 376 -8.62 12.76 15.72
C ALA A 376 -9.21 13.39 14.44
N ILE A 377 -8.56 14.42 13.91
CA ILE A 377 -8.98 15.06 12.66
C ILE A 377 -8.49 14.21 11.49
N GLY A 378 -9.41 13.82 10.61
CA GLY A 378 -9.05 13.14 9.37
C GLY A 378 -8.14 14.03 8.52
N SER A 379 -7.04 13.50 7.99
CA SER A 379 -6.27 14.23 6.98
C SER A 379 -6.99 14.28 5.62
N ARG A 380 -8.12 13.59 5.49
CA ARG A 380 -8.84 13.33 4.24
C ARG A 380 -10.24 13.91 4.33
N TYR A 381 -10.46 15.01 3.61
CA TYR A 381 -11.78 15.64 3.44
C TYR A 381 -12.60 14.79 2.47
N ASP A 382 -13.47 13.90 2.95
CA ASP A 382 -14.58 13.40 2.12
C ASP A 382 -15.72 14.42 2.20
N SER A 383 -15.92 15.18 1.13
CA SER A 383 -16.93 16.24 1.07
C SER A 383 -18.39 15.76 1.13
N ASN A 384 -18.64 14.44 1.08
CA ASN A 384 -19.99 13.88 1.03
C ASN A 384 -20.42 13.11 2.29
N ARG A 385 -19.51 12.84 3.23
CA ARG A 385 -19.86 12.16 4.49
C ARG A 385 -20.40 13.14 5.52
N GLY A 386 -21.38 12.69 6.32
CA GLY A 386 -21.97 13.48 7.39
C GLY A 386 -22.96 14.56 6.97
N LEU A 387 -23.22 14.80 5.67
CA LEU A 387 -24.07 15.92 5.22
C LEU A 387 -25.57 15.87 5.64
N GLU A 388 -26.03 14.77 6.24
CA GLU A 388 -27.44 14.57 6.64
C GLU A 388 -27.69 14.54 8.16
N TRP A 389 -26.74 15.06 8.96
CA TRP A 389 -26.98 15.45 10.36
C TRP A 389 -28.08 16.51 10.55
#